data_AF-A0A0B7A8W9-F1
#
_entry.id   AF-A0A0B7A8W9-F1
#
_cell.length_a   1.000
_cell.length_b   1.000
_cell.length_c   1.000
_cell.angle_alpha   90.00
_cell.angle_beta   90.00
_cell.angle_gamma   90.00
#
_symmetry.space_group_name_H-M   'P 1'
#
loop_
_entity.id
_entity.type
_entity.pdbx_description
1 polymer ?
#
loop_
_entity_poly.entity_id
_entity_poly.type
_entity_poly.pdbx_seq_one_letter_code
_entity_poly.pdbx_strand_id
1 'polypeptide(L)'
;MHSYSSVVNRAMYMKGCMQNYPLFFINRLQQWKKCLRTEDCTNVLKRYQSSYDLDIVKSKREDLSLTKEDTVPVFQPRRAVILTKMTRYEFERKVCDGMSDVEFREYLDSKDSDYMGLLDRHKNHYSALDIVQKELLKANIETRVVHRFDLNQSVVDWADVIFTAGGDGTYLLAANRCINTRKPLIGINTDPDRSEGHLCLPKKDYAATKFDSALKRLLAGEFGWKWRQRIQVTMSGRHINDDAVELHDQQLIFPEHRFTEHIAEDEQVRVLRQREPEKMRFPSRTLPCLALNEVFIGESLSSRVSYYEITTDDTNKEKQKSSGVTVCTGTGSSSWHFHINHLSMDSVEKILNIANDVSGSNFPVHDKEMKEKVMNTFNNSLRFDPSEPRMAYTIRDPIRNAVFKAGSTGGFSKKIIIRSRMWDACLVVDGGMSFKFNDGAVATFEIAENNALRTVTFD
;
A
#
# COMPACT_ATOMS: atom_id res chain seq x y z
N MET A 1 -55.57 13.61 2.83
CA MET A 1 -56.02 12.30 2.32
C MET A 1 -55.73 12.21 0.83
N HIS A 2 -54.51 11.87 0.42
CA HIS A 2 -54.19 11.44 -0.95
C HIS A 2 -53.03 10.46 -0.89
N SER A 3 -53.36 9.19 -0.68
CA SER A 3 -52.52 8.02 -0.90
C SER A 3 -53.53 6.89 -1.13
N TYR A 4 -53.45 6.16 -2.25
CA TYR A 4 -54.04 4.83 -2.50
C TYR A 4 -54.26 4.49 -4.00
N SER A 5 -53.67 5.20 -4.96
CA SER A 5 -53.85 4.88 -6.40
C SER A 5 -52.60 4.44 -7.19
N SER A 6 -51.42 4.28 -6.58
CA SER A 6 -50.21 3.88 -7.34
C SER A 6 -49.74 2.43 -7.11
N VAL A 7 -50.41 1.66 -6.26
CA VAL A 7 -49.96 0.30 -5.87
C VAL A 7 -50.62 -0.81 -6.71
N VAL A 8 -51.71 -0.54 -7.43
CA VAL A 8 -52.45 -1.60 -8.15
C VAL A 8 -51.94 -1.82 -9.59
N ASN A 9 -51.25 -0.87 -10.22
CA ASN A 9 -50.78 -1.02 -11.62
C ASN A 9 -49.40 -1.69 -11.79
N ARG A 10 -48.68 -2.03 -10.72
CA ARG A 10 -47.41 -2.80 -10.82
C ARG A 10 -47.55 -4.31 -10.64
N ALA A 11 -48.72 -4.80 -10.21
CA ALA A 11 -48.94 -6.22 -9.97
C ALA A 11 -49.40 -7.00 -11.23
N MET A 12 -49.90 -6.33 -12.28
CA MET A 12 -50.35 -7.01 -13.51
C MET A 12 -49.27 -7.15 -14.59
N TYR A 13 -48.14 -6.43 -14.53
CA TYR A 13 -47.04 -6.60 -15.49
C TYR A 13 -46.07 -7.74 -15.14
N MET A 14 -46.16 -8.29 -13.92
CA MET A 14 -45.29 -9.38 -13.42
C MET A 14 -45.89 -10.79 -13.61
N LYS A 15 -47.10 -10.93 -14.17
CA LYS A 15 -47.70 -12.26 -14.46
C LYS A 15 -47.58 -12.72 -15.91
N GLY A 16 -47.07 -11.89 -16.83
CA GLY A 16 -46.93 -12.22 -18.26
C GLY A 16 -45.57 -12.76 -18.70
N CYS A 17 -44.50 -12.63 -17.89
CA CYS A 17 -43.14 -13.04 -18.26
C CYS A 17 -42.68 -14.39 -17.68
N MET A 18 -43.53 -15.11 -16.95
CA MET A 18 -43.20 -16.40 -16.32
C MET A 18 -43.79 -17.64 -17.04
N GLN A 19 -43.85 -17.64 -18.38
CA GLN A 19 -44.31 -18.83 -19.11
C GLN A 19 -43.45 -19.28 -20.30
N ASN A 20 -42.24 -18.74 -20.52
CA ASN A 20 -41.36 -19.19 -21.62
C ASN A 20 -39.87 -19.36 -21.22
N TYR A 21 -39.59 -19.97 -20.07
CA TYR A 21 -38.24 -20.36 -19.67
C TYR A 21 -38.11 -21.85 -19.30
N PRO A 22 -38.19 -22.77 -20.30
CA PRO A 22 -37.40 -24.00 -20.18
C PRO A 22 -36.58 -24.39 -21.44
N LEU A 23 -36.63 -23.65 -22.56
CA LEU A 23 -36.00 -24.10 -23.82
C LEU A 23 -34.63 -23.46 -24.15
N PHE A 24 -34.29 -22.31 -23.57
CA PHE A 24 -33.03 -21.61 -23.90
C PHE A 24 -31.81 -22.13 -23.12
N PHE A 25 -32.02 -22.68 -21.92
CA PHE A 25 -30.96 -23.21 -21.06
C PHE A 25 -30.50 -24.62 -21.49
N ILE A 26 -31.38 -25.42 -22.09
CA ILE A 26 -31.06 -26.79 -22.54
C ILE A 26 -30.16 -26.77 -23.78
N ASN A 27 -30.35 -25.79 -24.69
CA ASN A 27 -29.56 -25.71 -25.93
C ASN A 27 -28.09 -25.27 -25.72
N ARG A 28 -27.78 -24.41 -24.74
CA ARG A 28 -26.38 -24.04 -24.44
C ARG A 28 -25.62 -25.14 -23.69
N LEU A 29 -26.28 -25.92 -22.84
CA LEU A 29 -25.68 -27.07 -22.16
C LEU A 29 -25.36 -28.22 -23.13
N GLN A 30 -26.16 -28.40 -24.19
CA GLN A 30 -25.82 -29.34 -25.26
C GLN A 30 -24.67 -28.85 -26.16
N GLN A 31 -24.54 -27.54 -26.39
CA GLN A 31 -23.42 -26.97 -27.15
C GLN A 31 -22.08 -27.06 -26.39
N TRP A 32 -22.11 -26.93 -25.06
CA TRP A 32 -20.93 -27.14 -24.19
C TRP A 32 -20.52 -28.62 -24.08
N LYS A 33 -21.48 -29.55 -24.00
CA LYS A 33 -21.20 -31.00 -24.03
C LYS A 33 -20.62 -31.48 -25.37
N LYS A 34 -20.88 -30.76 -26.47
CA LYS A 34 -20.30 -31.06 -27.80
C LYS A 34 -18.85 -30.56 -27.94
N CYS A 35 -18.50 -29.44 -27.30
CA CYS A 35 -17.11 -28.93 -27.32
C CYS A 35 -16.15 -29.72 -26.43
N LEU A 36 -16.65 -30.42 -25.40
CA LEU A 36 -15.84 -31.23 -24.49
C LEU A 36 -15.60 -32.68 -24.96
N ARG A 37 -16.09 -33.05 -26.17
CA ARG A 37 -15.95 -34.43 -26.72
C ARG A 37 -15.15 -34.53 -28.01
N THR A 38 -14.54 -33.46 -28.48
CA THR A 38 -13.66 -33.51 -29.66
C THR A 38 -12.32 -32.84 -29.34
N GLU A 39 -11.32 -33.72 -29.19
CA GLU A 39 -9.92 -33.52 -29.57
C GLU A 39 -9.00 -32.64 -28.68
N ASP A 40 -8.23 -33.38 -27.87
CA ASP A 40 -6.76 -33.37 -27.83
C ASP A 40 -6.05 -32.32 -26.96
N CYS A 41 -6.13 -32.53 -25.63
CA CYS A 41 -5.38 -31.80 -24.59
C CYS A 41 -3.85 -32.02 -24.65
N THR A 42 -3.34 -32.82 -25.58
CA THR A 42 -1.90 -33.07 -25.74
C THR A 42 -1.21 -32.13 -26.76
N ASN A 43 -1.98 -31.31 -27.49
CA ASN A 43 -1.44 -30.39 -28.50
C ASN A 43 -1.41 -28.89 -28.09
N VAL A 44 -2.07 -28.49 -26.99
CA VAL A 44 -2.02 -27.10 -26.50
C VAL A 44 -0.75 -26.83 -25.69
N LEU A 45 -0.23 -27.83 -24.97
CA LEU A 45 1.03 -27.72 -24.22
C LEU A 45 2.28 -27.70 -25.11
N LYS A 46 2.23 -28.31 -26.31
CA LYS A 46 3.33 -28.25 -27.29
C LYS A 46 3.40 -26.92 -28.05
N ARG A 47 2.29 -26.17 -28.15
CA ARG A 47 2.28 -24.82 -28.77
C ARG A 47 2.86 -23.72 -27.88
N TYR A 48 2.97 -23.94 -26.57
CA TYR A 48 3.62 -23.00 -25.65
C TYR A 48 5.12 -23.26 -25.46
N GLN A 49 5.66 -24.35 -26.03
CA GLN A 49 7.08 -24.72 -25.92
C GLN A 49 7.91 -24.46 -27.17
N SER A 50 7.33 -23.98 -28.29
CA SER A 50 8.08 -23.77 -29.55
C SER A 50 8.19 -22.31 -30.02
N SER A 51 8.01 -21.32 -29.14
CA SER A 51 8.23 -19.89 -29.48
C SER A 51 9.43 -19.26 -28.76
N TYR A 52 10.32 -20.07 -28.18
CA TYR A 52 11.62 -19.63 -27.67
C TYR A 52 12.75 -20.33 -28.44
N ASP A 53 12.87 -20.01 -29.72
CA ASP A 53 14.11 -20.20 -30.47
C ASP A 53 14.27 -18.96 -31.36
N LEU A 54 15.02 -17.98 -30.84
CA LEU A 54 15.58 -16.87 -31.60
C LEU A 54 16.99 -16.59 -31.06
N ASP A 55 17.93 -17.29 -31.68
CA ASP A 55 19.27 -16.87 -32.07
C ASP A 55 19.98 -15.83 -31.19
N ILE A 56 20.87 -16.36 -30.34
CA ILE A 56 21.96 -15.62 -29.71
C ILE A 56 22.96 -15.22 -30.79
N VAL A 57 22.74 -14.07 -31.41
CA VAL A 57 23.79 -13.37 -32.16
C VAL A 57 24.70 -12.68 -31.13
N LYS A 58 25.90 -13.26 -30.92
CA LYS A 58 27.00 -12.66 -30.16
C LYS A 58 27.46 -11.36 -30.82
N SER A 59 26.80 -10.26 -30.49
CA SER A 59 27.33 -8.91 -30.68
C SER A 59 28.29 -8.61 -29.54
N LYS A 60 29.60 -8.53 -29.83
CA LYS A 60 30.65 -8.07 -28.93
C LYS A 60 30.22 -6.75 -28.26
N ARG A 61 29.80 -6.82 -27.00
CA ARG A 61 29.82 -5.68 -26.08
C ARG A 61 31.16 -5.73 -25.38
N GLU A 62 31.89 -4.63 -25.46
CA GLU A 62 33.08 -4.38 -24.66
C GLU A 62 32.71 -4.54 -23.18
N ASP A 63 33.35 -5.51 -22.54
CA ASP A 63 33.27 -5.77 -21.11
C ASP A 63 33.75 -4.51 -20.36
N LEU A 64 32.81 -3.71 -19.88
CA LEU A 64 33.00 -3.00 -18.62
C LEU A 64 32.70 -4.01 -17.51
N SER A 65 33.71 -4.83 -17.23
CA SER A 65 33.78 -5.64 -16.02
C SER A 65 33.68 -4.73 -14.80
N LEU A 66 32.46 -4.54 -14.29
CA LEU A 66 32.24 -4.06 -12.93
C LEU A 66 32.74 -5.15 -11.99
N THR A 67 33.98 -5.01 -11.56
CA THR A 67 34.53 -5.70 -10.40
C THR A 67 33.59 -5.43 -9.21
N LYS A 68 32.80 -6.43 -8.82
CA LYS A 68 32.28 -6.51 -7.46
C LYS A 68 33.49 -6.72 -6.55
N GLU A 69 34.15 -5.63 -6.18
CA GLU A 69 35.00 -5.65 -5.00
C GLU A 69 34.11 -5.71 -3.77
N ASP A 70 34.39 -6.66 -2.89
CA ASP A 70 33.87 -6.77 -1.53
C ASP A 70 34.35 -5.56 -0.69
N THR A 71 33.89 -4.36 -1.04
CA THR A 71 34.17 -3.17 -0.26
C THR A 71 33.28 -3.18 0.97
N VAL A 72 33.88 -3.30 2.15
CA VAL A 72 33.18 -3.14 3.44
C VAL A 72 32.37 -1.84 3.40
N PRO A 73 31.05 -1.89 3.70
CA PRO A 73 30.23 -0.70 3.60
C PRO A 73 30.62 0.34 4.65
N VAL A 74 30.83 1.57 4.19
CA VAL A 74 31.24 2.68 5.06
C VAL A 74 30.03 3.36 5.69
N PHE A 75 30.02 3.48 7.01
CA PHE A 75 29.05 4.27 7.77
C PHE A 75 29.76 5.09 8.85
N GLN A 76 30.01 6.37 8.54
CA GLN A 76 30.71 7.32 9.43
C GLN A 76 29.96 8.65 9.49
N PRO A 77 28.71 8.68 10.00
CA PRO A 77 27.96 9.92 10.13
C PRO A 77 28.59 10.83 11.19
N ARG A 78 28.57 12.15 10.96
CA ARG A 78 28.89 13.14 12.00
C ARG A 78 27.64 13.70 12.65
N ARG A 79 26.53 13.74 11.90
CA ARG A 79 25.25 14.29 12.32
C ARG A 79 24.12 13.28 12.11
N ALA A 80 23.34 13.07 13.15
CA ALA A 80 22.18 12.17 13.15
C ALA A 80 20.90 12.91 13.57
N VAL A 81 19.82 12.66 12.86
CA VAL A 81 18.47 13.04 13.30
C VAL A 81 17.77 11.80 13.82
N ILE A 82 17.12 11.89 14.98
CA ILE A 82 16.20 10.87 15.49
C ILE A 82 14.78 11.42 15.36
N LEU A 83 13.99 10.87 14.43
CA LEU A 83 12.56 11.09 14.38
C LEU A 83 11.88 10.23 15.44
N THR A 84 11.26 10.85 16.43
CA THR A 84 10.55 10.12 17.50
C THR A 84 9.06 9.95 17.18
N LYS A 85 8.48 8.81 17.59
CA LYS A 85 7.03 8.62 17.51
C LYS A 85 6.32 9.55 18.48
N MET A 86 5.11 9.95 18.12
CA MET A 86 4.15 10.48 19.08
C MET A 86 3.45 9.30 19.74
N THR A 87 3.50 9.18 21.06
CA THR A 87 2.83 8.09 21.76
C THR A 87 1.32 8.36 21.83
N ARG A 88 0.50 7.29 21.98
CA ARG A 88 -0.94 7.47 22.17
C ARG A 88 -1.25 8.28 23.44
N TYR A 89 -0.45 8.14 24.50
CA TYR A 89 -0.58 8.97 25.70
C TYR A 89 -0.41 10.46 25.38
N GLU A 90 0.65 10.82 24.63
CA GLU A 90 0.87 12.22 24.21
C GLU A 90 -0.21 12.74 23.29
N PHE A 91 -0.70 11.89 22.38
CA PHE A 91 -1.80 12.23 21.49
C PHE A 91 -3.05 12.60 22.31
N GLU A 92 -3.50 11.71 23.21
CA GLU A 92 -4.70 11.95 24.01
C GLU A 92 -4.51 13.16 24.94
N ARG A 93 -3.30 13.35 25.52
CA ARG A 93 -2.98 14.54 26.31
C ARG A 93 -3.09 15.84 25.49
N LYS A 94 -2.66 15.84 24.23
CA LYS A 94 -2.80 17.01 23.34
C LYS A 94 -4.24 17.29 22.95
N VAL A 95 -5.04 16.25 22.74
CA VAL A 95 -6.49 16.40 22.44
C VAL A 95 -7.24 16.97 23.65
N CYS A 96 -6.83 16.59 24.85
CA CYS A 96 -7.40 17.04 26.12
C CYS A 96 -6.63 18.21 26.75
N ASP A 97 -6.05 19.10 25.94
CA ASP A 97 -5.27 20.21 26.46
C ASP A 97 -6.11 21.07 27.42
N GLY A 98 -5.54 21.39 28.58
CA GLY A 98 -6.22 22.08 29.68
C GLY A 98 -6.92 21.19 30.73
N MET A 99 -7.04 19.86 30.52
CA MET A 99 -7.53 18.95 31.56
C MET A 99 -6.46 18.66 32.63
N SER A 100 -6.88 18.63 33.89
CA SER A 100 -6.07 18.10 34.99
C SER A 100 -5.78 16.60 34.80
N ASP A 101 -4.81 16.06 35.55
CA ASP A 101 -4.47 14.64 35.47
C ASP A 101 -5.62 13.72 35.90
N VAL A 102 -6.48 14.18 36.81
CA VAL A 102 -7.67 13.44 37.26
C VAL A 102 -8.72 13.39 36.16
N GLU A 103 -9.07 14.56 35.59
CA GLU A 103 -10.05 14.66 34.50
C GLU A 103 -9.59 13.89 33.27
N PHE A 104 -8.30 13.94 32.95
CA PHE A 104 -7.73 13.20 31.83
C PHE A 104 -7.80 11.68 32.03
N ARG A 105 -7.62 11.21 33.27
CA ARG A 105 -7.77 9.80 33.60
C ARG A 105 -9.24 9.36 33.46
N GLU A 106 -10.17 10.13 34.01
CA GLU A 106 -11.61 9.87 33.88
C GLU A 106 -12.05 9.87 32.40
N TYR A 107 -11.51 10.76 31.59
CA TYR A 107 -11.72 10.79 30.14
C TYR A 107 -11.27 9.50 29.46
N LEU A 108 -10.07 9.01 29.77
CA LEU A 108 -9.56 7.77 29.17
C LEU A 108 -10.37 6.55 29.65
N ASP A 109 -10.73 6.51 30.93
CA ASP A 109 -11.56 5.46 31.50
C ASP A 109 -12.96 5.44 30.84
N SER A 110 -13.53 6.62 30.50
CA SER A 110 -14.82 6.72 29.79
C SER A 110 -14.83 6.10 28.39
N LYS A 111 -13.65 5.86 27.80
CA LYS A 111 -13.45 5.19 26.51
C LYS A 111 -12.90 3.77 26.64
N ASP A 112 -12.96 3.18 27.83
CA ASP A 112 -12.34 1.89 28.15
C ASP A 112 -10.84 1.83 27.81
N SER A 113 -10.13 2.97 27.93
CA SER A 113 -8.70 3.06 27.61
C SER A 113 -7.85 2.99 28.88
N ASP A 114 -7.01 1.96 28.97
CA ASP A 114 -6.10 1.75 30.10
C ASP A 114 -5.05 2.88 30.24
N TYR A 115 -5.33 3.81 31.15
CA TYR A 115 -4.44 4.92 31.49
C TYR A 115 -3.04 4.47 31.89
N MET A 116 -2.93 3.50 32.79
CA MET A 116 -1.64 3.06 33.34
C MET A 116 -0.80 2.39 32.25
N GLY A 117 -1.42 1.52 31.44
CA GLY A 117 -0.75 0.93 30.29
C GLY A 117 -0.33 1.96 29.25
N LEU A 118 -1.09 3.04 29.03
CA LEU A 118 -0.68 4.14 28.14
C LEU A 118 0.53 4.89 28.69
N LEU A 119 0.52 5.23 29.97
CA LEU A 119 1.60 5.93 30.65
C LEU A 119 2.89 5.10 30.68
N ASP A 120 2.80 3.81 31.01
CA ASP A 120 3.95 2.92 31.06
C ASP A 120 4.58 2.75 29.67
N ARG A 121 3.76 2.60 28.62
CA ARG A 121 4.24 2.57 27.22
C ARG A 121 4.93 3.88 26.82
N HIS A 122 4.42 5.02 27.29
CA HIS A 122 5.05 6.31 27.04
C HIS A 122 6.42 6.41 27.73
N LYS A 123 6.52 6.03 29.01
CA LYS A 123 7.78 5.98 29.76
C LYS A 123 8.79 5.03 29.15
N ASN A 124 8.36 3.85 28.72
CA ASN A 124 9.22 2.86 28.07
C ASN A 124 9.79 3.41 26.76
N HIS A 125 8.94 4.07 25.94
CA HIS A 125 9.38 4.69 24.70
C HIS A 125 10.44 5.77 24.92
N TYR A 126 10.24 6.68 25.87
CA TYR A 126 11.20 7.76 26.15
C TYR A 126 12.49 7.26 26.80
N SER A 127 12.40 6.23 27.65
CA SER A 127 13.58 5.53 28.16
C SER A 127 14.41 4.90 27.03
N ALA A 128 13.73 4.25 26.08
CA ALA A 128 14.37 3.69 24.89
C ALA A 128 15.00 4.76 23.99
N LEU A 129 14.33 5.90 23.80
CA LEU A 129 14.84 7.04 23.05
C LEU A 129 16.10 7.64 23.69
N ASP A 130 16.11 7.78 25.01
CA ASP A 130 17.26 8.27 25.78
C ASP A 130 18.49 7.36 25.63
N ILE A 131 18.29 6.03 25.64
CA ILE A 131 19.36 5.06 25.35
C ILE A 131 19.96 5.32 23.96
N VAL A 132 19.12 5.40 22.92
CA VAL A 132 19.57 5.64 21.54
C VAL A 132 20.36 6.94 21.43
N GLN A 133 19.84 8.02 22.00
CA GLN A 133 20.50 9.33 21.98
C GLN A 133 21.86 9.29 22.69
N LYS A 134 21.93 8.67 23.87
CA LYS A 134 23.18 8.53 24.63
C LYS A 134 24.24 7.75 23.87
N GLU A 135 23.87 6.65 23.22
CA GLU A 135 24.84 5.85 22.44
C GLU A 135 25.37 6.60 21.22
N LEU A 136 24.54 7.38 20.51
CA LEU A 136 25.02 8.23 19.42
C LEU A 136 25.99 9.33 19.91
N LEU A 137 25.66 9.98 21.02
CA LEU A 137 26.52 11.01 21.62
C LEU A 137 27.86 10.42 22.08
N LYS A 138 27.87 9.22 22.69
CA LYS A 138 29.10 8.50 23.06
C LYS A 138 29.98 8.17 21.85
N ALA A 139 29.37 7.95 20.69
CA ALA A 139 30.08 7.73 19.42
C ALA A 139 30.54 9.04 18.75
N ASN A 140 30.45 10.20 19.42
CA ASN A 140 30.75 11.53 18.89
C ASN A 140 29.89 11.92 17.67
N ILE A 141 28.64 11.46 17.62
CA ILE A 141 27.68 11.82 16.58
C ILE A 141 26.76 12.92 17.12
N GLU A 142 26.84 14.12 16.53
CA GLU A 142 25.94 15.23 16.87
C GLU A 142 24.51 14.83 16.57
N THR A 143 23.62 14.90 17.56
CA THR A 143 22.28 14.29 17.47
C THR A 143 21.18 15.32 17.72
N ARG A 144 20.16 15.32 16.85
CA ARG A 144 18.91 16.09 17.03
C ARG A 144 17.72 15.16 17.11
N VAL A 145 16.98 15.21 18.22
CA VAL A 145 15.67 14.55 18.33
C VAL A 145 14.61 15.50 17.79
N VAL A 146 13.78 15.02 16.88
CA VAL A 146 12.70 15.81 16.26
C VAL A 146 11.39 15.06 16.33
N HIS A 147 10.30 15.79 16.53
CA HIS A 147 8.96 15.24 16.43
C HIS A 147 8.45 15.33 14.99
N ARG A 148 7.30 14.72 14.74
CA ARG A 148 6.68 14.65 13.41
C ARG A 148 6.54 16.00 12.69
N PHE A 149 6.19 17.05 13.44
CA PHE A 149 5.96 18.39 12.90
C PHE A 149 7.26 19.16 12.62
N ASP A 150 8.36 18.74 13.25
CA ASP A 150 9.66 19.40 13.14
C ASP A 150 10.54 18.79 12.05
N LEU A 151 10.14 17.64 11.48
CA LEU A 151 10.85 16.99 10.39
C LEU A 151 10.57 17.72 9.06
N ASN A 152 11.34 18.77 8.81
CA ASN A 152 11.32 19.52 7.55
C ASN A 152 12.61 19.29 6.72
N GLN A 153 12.63 19.83 5.50
CA GLN A 153 13.75 19.63 4.58
C GLN A 153 15.09 20.13 5.14
N SER A 154 15.10 21.23 5.92
CA SER A 154 16.34 21.76 6.52
C SER A 154 16.94 20.79 7.55
N VAL A 155 16.09 20.11 8.32
CA VAL A 155 16.50 19.07 9.27
C VAL A 155 17.05 17.86 8.54
N VAL A 156 16.34 17.42 7.48
CA VAL A 156 16.79 16.32 6.62
C VAL A 156 18.14 16.65 5.99
N ASP A 157 18.33 17.87 5.47
CA ASP A 157 19.55 18.32 4.79
C ASP A 157 20.75 18.44 5.75
N TRP A 158 20.51 18.82 7.00
CA TRP A 158 21.53 18.86 8.05
C TRP A 158 22.05 17.47 8.44
N ALA A 159 21.22 16.42 8.38
CA ALA A 159 21.60 15.08 8.85
C ALA A 159 22.48 14.31 7.84
N ASP A 160 23.42 13.51 8.33
CA ASP A 160 24.13 12.52 7.49
C ASP A 160 23.39 11.16 7.50
N VAL A 161 22.64 10.88 8.58
CA VAL A 161 21.77 9.71 8.75
C VAL A 161 20.48 10.11 9.49
N ILE A 162 19.38 9.45 9.14
CA ILE A 162 18.10 9.58 9.85
C ILE A 162 17.81 8.25 10.55
N PHE A 163 17.61 8.32 11.86
CA PHE A 163 17.06 7.23 12.67
C PHE A 163 15.59 7.50 12.96
N THR A 164 14.77 6.45 13.02
CA THR A 164 13.41 6.55 13.56
C THR A 164 13.30 5.77 14.85
N ALA A 165 12.83 6.40 15.92
CA ALA A 165 12.56 5.75 17.20
C ALA A 165 11.06 5.49 17.32
N GLY A 166 10.63 4.28 16.99
CA GLY A 166 9.22 3.92 16.96
C GLY A 166 8.94 2.61 16.22
N GLY A 167 7.75 2.49 15.65
CA GLY A 167 7.39 1.36 14.79
C GLY A 167 7.43 1.75 13.30
N ASP A 168 6.84 0.89 12.47
CA ASP A 168 6.81 1.07 11.01
C ASP A 168 6.14 2.38 10.58
N GLY A 169 5.10 2.85 11.30
CA GLY A 169 4.46 4.13 10.99
C GLY A 169 5.40 5.34 11.12
N THR A 170 6.31 5.32 12.10
CA THR A 170 7.33 6.37 12.25
C THR A 170 8.37 6.27 11.15
N TYR A 171 8.71 5.04 10.73
CA TYR A 171 9.59 4.80 9.59
C TYR A 171 9.02 5.37 8.28
N LEU A 172 7.75 5.07 7.98
CA LEU A 172 7.06 5.57 6.79
C LEU A 172 6.97 7.09 6.77
N LEU A 173 6.73 7.71 7.94
CA LEU A 173 6.71 9.17 8.07
C LEU A 173 8.06 9.80 7.64
N ALA A 174 9.18 9.19 8.02
CA ALA A 174 10.51 9.63 7.59
C ALA A 174 10.76 9.32 6.11
N ALA A 175 10.36 8.12 5.64
CA ALA A 175 10.55 7.69 4.25
C ALA A 175 9.82 8.57 3.24
N ASN A 176 8.63 9.07 3.59
CA ASN A 176 7.84 9.99 2.77
C ASN A 176 8.51 11.36 2.61
N ARG A 177 9.18 11.85 3.67
CA ARG A 177 9.84 13.17 3.70
C ARG A 177 11.29 13.16 3.25
N CYS A 178 11.98 12.03 3.37
CA CYS A 178 13.38 11.89 2.97
C CYS A 178 13.49 11.64 1.46
N ILE A 179 13.34 12.68 0.63
CA ILE A 179 13.45 12.54 -0.83
C ILE A 179 14.88 12.14 -1.24
N ASN A 180 15.89 12.60 -0.49
CA ASN A 180 17.30 12.35 -0.78
C ASN A 180 17.68 10.86 -0.63
N THR A 181 18.14 10.25 -1.73
CA THR A 181 18.46 8.81 -1.79
C THR A 181 19.84 8.44 -1.27
N ARG A 182 20.71 9.41 -0.97
CA ARG A 182 22.05 9.14 -0.43
C ARG A 182 22.05 8.95 1.07
N LYS A 183 21.07 9.55 1.76
CA LYS A 183 20.97 9.55 3.23
C LYS A 183 20.30 8.25 3.70
N PRO A 184 21.00 7.45 4.53
CA PRO A 184 20.42 6.23 5.04
C PRO A 184 19.28 6.51 6.04
N LEU A 185 18.21 5.73 5.93
CA LEU A 185 17.11 5.69 6.90
C LEU A 185 17.13 4.37 7.67
N ILE A 186 17.30 4.44 8.99
CA ILE A 186 17.46 3.28 9.87
C ILE A 186 16.38 3.30 10.95
N GLY A 187 15.55 2.27 11.00
CA GLY A 187 14.47 2.16 11.99
C GLY A 187 14.91 1.47 13.27
N ILE A 188 14.53 2.02 14.42
CA ILE A 188 14.82 1.46 15.74
C ILE A 188 13.48 1.21 16.44
N ASN A 189 13.20 -0.05 16.72
CA ASN A 189 12.00 -0.43 17.46
C ASN A 189 12.16 -0.09 18.95
N THR A 190 11.33 0.82 19.45
CA THR A 190 11.35 1.25 20.86
C THR A 190 10.45 0.43 21.78
N ASP A 191 9.62 -0.46 21.23
CA ASP A 191 8.68 -1.30 21.99
C ASP A 191 8.55 -2.69 21.34
N PRO A 192 9.63 -3.50 21.35
CA PRO A 192 9.72 -4.75 20.60
C PRO A 192 8.79 -5.87 21.11
N ASP A 193 8.32 -5.77 22.35
CA ASP A 193 7.40 -6.74 22.96
C ASP A 193 5.97 -6.60 22.41
N ARG A 194 5.62 -5.41 21.91
CA ARG A 194 4.27 -5.09 21.41
C ARG A 194 4.22 -4.74 19.93
N SER A 195 5.37 -4.56 19.29
CA SER A 195 5.46 -4.22 17.86
C SER A 195 6.52 -5.07 17.18
N GLU A 196 6.19 -5.61 16.02
CA GLU A 196 7.15 -6.33 15.18
C GLU A 196 8.23 -5.39 14.63
N GLY A 197 7.82 -4.26 14.03
CA GLY A 197 8.73 -3.31 13.40
C GLY A 197 9.44 -3.92 12.19
N HIS A 198 8.68 -4.27 11.14
CA HIS A 198 9.22 -4.93 9.94
C HIS A 198 10.22 -4.08 9.15
N LEU A 199 10.17 -2.76 9.29
CA LEU A 199 11.09 -1.81 8.67
C LEU A 199 12.25 -1.41 9.60
N CYS A 200 12.14 -1.74 10.89
CA CYS A 200 13.17 -1.49 11.87
C CYS A 200 14.27 -2.57 11.84
N LEU A 201 15.38 -2.28 12.52
CA LEU A 201 16.43 -3.25 12.80
C LEU A 201 15.84 -4.48 13.53
N PRO A 202 16.42 -5.69 13.34
CA PRO A 202 15.87 -6.91 13.90
C PRO A 202 15.60 -6.82 15.41
N LYS A 203 14.32 -6.95 15.81
CA LYS A 203 13.87 -6.63 17.17
C LYS A 203 14.53 -7.46 18.28
N LYS A 204 14.92 -8.70 17.98
CA LYS A 204 15.50 -9.64 18.95
C LYS A 204 16.86 -9.16 19.48
N ASP A 205 17.66 -8.59 18.58
CA ASP A 205 19.08 -8.33 18.83
C ASP A 205 19.41 -6.84 18.80
N TYR A 206 18.60 -6.02 18.12
CA TYR A 206 18.94 -4.63 17.78
C TYR A 206 17.79 -3.64 18.02
N ALA A 207 16.83 -3.98 18.89
CA ALA A 207 15.87 -3.01 19.41
C ALA A 207 16.58 -1.91 20.24
N ALA A 208 15.85 -0.84 20.57
CA ALA A 208 16.40 0.36 21.22
C ALA A 208 17.23 0.07 22.47
N THR A 209 16.85 -0.91 23.29
CA THR A 209 17.56 -1.30 24.52
C THR A 209 18.94 -1.91 24.27
N LYS A 210 19.19 -2.43 23.06
CA LYS A 210 20.45 -3.04 22.60
C LYS A 210 21.11 -2.23 21.48
N PHE A 211 20.76 -0.96 21.35
CA PHE A 211 21.20 -0.14 20.23
C PHE A 211 22.72 0.06 20.18
N ASP A 212 23.43 -0.03 21.30
CA ASP A 212 24.90 0.04 21.34
C ASP A 212 25.55 -1.04 20.44
N SER A 213 25.01 -2.27 20.46
CA SER A 213 25.49 -3.37 19.64
C SER A 213 25.22 -3.13 18.15
N ALA A 214 24.05 -2.59 17.82
CA ALA A 214 23.69 -2.21 16.46
C ALA A 214 24.61 -1.09 15.95
N LEU A 215 24.84 -0.06 16.76
CA LEU A 215 25.68 1.07 16.41
C LEU A 215 27.14 0.66 16.20
N LYS A 216 27.67 -0.23 17.05
CA LYS A 216 29.02 -0.80 16.86
C LYS A 216 29.14 -1.53 15.52
N ARG A 217 28.18 -2.40 15.19
CA ARG A 217 28.16 -3.11 13.89
C ARG A 217 28.09 -2.13 12.72
N LEU A 218 27.23 -1.12 12.81
CA LEU A 218 27.11 -0.07 11.78
C LEU A 218 28.44 0.65 11.57
N LEU A 219 29.06 1.15 12.64
CA LEU A 219 30.34 1.88 12.57
C LEU A 219 31.50 1.00 12.10
N ALA A 220 31.47 -0.29 12.39
CA ALA A 220 32.45 -1.28 11.93
C ALA A 220 32.26 -1.70 10.46
N GLY A 221 31.13 -1.34 9.83
CA GLY A 221 30.80 -1.78 8.47
C GLY A 221 30.26 -3.21 8.40
N GLU A 222 29.81 -3.79 9.51
CA GLU A 222 29.30 -5.16 9.61
C GLU A 222 27.79 -5.24 9.28
N PHE A 223 27.40 -4.73 8.12
CA PHE A 223 26.02 -4.67 7.65
C PHE A 223 25.98 -4.67 6.11
N GLY A 224 24.80 -4.84 5.52
CA GLY A 224 24.57 -4.68 4.07
C GLY A 224 23.81 -3.40 3.75
N TRP A 225 24.14 -2.74 2.64
CA TRP A 225 23.27 -1.70 2.06
C TRP A 225 22.10 -2.34 1.31
N LYS A 226 20.89 -1.83 1.54
CA LYS A 226 19.68 -2.22 0.82
C LYS A 226 18.99 -1.00 0.26
N TRP A 227 18.56 -1.07 -0.99
CA TRP A 227 17.86 0.01 -1.68
C TRP A 227 16.40 -0.38 -1.85
N ARG A 228 15.51 0.29 -1.13
CA ARG A 228 14.07 0.03 -1.20
C ARG A 228 13.44 0.96 -2.23
N GLN A 229 12.83 0.39 -3.26
CA GLN A 229 12.14 1.17 -4.29
C GLN A 229 10.96 1.93 -3.69
N ARG A 230 10.66 3.09 -4.26
CA ARG A 230 9.54 3.95 -3.87
C ARG A 230 8.73 4.36 -5.10
N ILE A 231 7.43 4.52 -4.91
CA ILE A 231 6.52 4.96 -5.98
C ILE A 231 6.54 6.48 -6.06
N GLN A 232 6.89 6.99 -7.23
CA GLN A 232 6.67 8.38 -7.59
C GLN A 232 5.28 8.53 -8.21
N VAL A 233 4.52 9.51 -7.71
CA VAL A 233 3.19 9.83 -8.22
C VAL A 233 3.26 11.16 -8.96
N THR A 234 2.79 11.17 -10.20
CA THR A 234 2.62 12.39 -11.00
C THR A 234 1.14 12.60 -11.29
N MET A 235 0.59 13.72 -10.81
CA MET A 235 -0.80 14.11 -11.01
C MET A 235 -0.95 15.05 -12.22
N SER A 236 -2.05 14.90 -12.96
CA SER A 236 -2.48 15.76 -14.06
C SER A 236 -4.01 15.83 -14.12
N GLY A 237 -4.58 16.74 -14.91
CA GLY A 237 -6.03 16.94 -15.01
C GLY A 237 -6.58 17.94 -13.98
N ARG A 238 -7.66 17.58 -13.27
CA ARG A 238 -8.20 18.41 -12.17
C ARG A 238 -7.45 18.12 -10.86
N HIS A 239 -7.56 19.02 -9.87
CA HIS A 239 -7.00 18.86 -8.52
C HIS A 239 -5.46 18.72 -8.44
N ILE A 240 -4.73 19.14 -9.47
CA ILE A 240 -3.25 19.03 -9.52
C ILE A 240 -2.58 19.86 -8.42
N ASN A 241 -3.10 21.06 -8.17
CA ASN A 241 -2.50 22.04 -7.28
C ASN A 241 -3.10 22.02 -5.88
N ASP A 242 -4.01 21.09 -5.59
CA ASP A 242 -4.59 20.96 -4.27
C ASP A 242 -3.49 20.49 -3.30
N ASP A 243 -3.54 21.02 -2.08
CA ASP A 243 -2.61 20.65 -1.04
C ASP A 243 -2.95 19.29 -0.44
N ALA A 244 -1.92 18.60 0.03
CA ALA A 244 -2.09 17.32 0.72
C ALA A 244 -2.72 17.55 2.09
N VAL A 245 -3.58 16.62 2.48
CA VAL A 245 -4.11 16.52 3.84
C VAL A 245 -3.31 15.44 4.58
N GLU A 246 -2.64 15.82 5.67
CA GLU A 246 -2.01 14.85 6.58
C GLU A 246 -3.08 14.23 7.49
N LEU A 247 -3.44 12.98 7.23
CA LEU A 247 -4.56 12.30 7.90
C LEU A 247 -4.37 12.17 9.42
N HIS A 248 -3.12 12.04 9.87
CA HIS A 248 -2.77 11.97 11.28
C HIS A 248 -2.87 13.33 11.99
N ASP A 249 -2.78 14.44 11.24
CA ASP A 249 -2.93 15.80 11.80
C ASP A 249 -4.40 16.15 11.97
N GLN A 250 -5.24 15.76 11.01
CA GLN A 250 -6.68 15.95 11.13
C GLN A 250 -7.25 15.28 12.38
N GLN A 251 -6.71 14.13 12.80
CA GLN A 251 -7.11 13.48 14.04
C GLN A 251 -6.82 14.32 15.30
N LEU A 252 -5.80 15.17 15.26
CA LEU A 252 -5.46 16.09 16.35
C LEU A 252 -6.29 17.38 16.31
N ILE A 253 -6.71 17.81 15.12
CA ILE A 253 -7.32 19.13 14.93
C ILE A 253 -8.87 19.04 14.96
N PHE A 254 -9.47 17.98 14.38
CA PHE A 254 -10.92 17.85 14.24
C PHE A 254 -11.39 16.39 14.45
N PRO A 255 -11.56 15.92 15.70
CA PRO A 255 -12.01 14.56 15.97
C PRO A 255 -13.40 14.22 15.41
N GLU A 256 -14.29 15.22 15.26
CA GLU A 256 -15.72 15.01 14.94
C GLU A 256 -16.12 15.38 13.50
N HIS A 257 -15.23 16.01 12.72
CA HIS A 257 -15.56 16.54 11.39
C HIS A 257 -14.95 15.78 10.21
N ARG A 258 -14.60 14.50 10.40
CA ARG A 258 -14.11 13.64 9.31
C ARG A 258 -15.10 13.55 8.12
N PHE A 259 -16.38 13.86 8.34
CA PHE A 259 -17.44 13.73 7.34
C PHE A 259 -18.30 14.99 7.12
N THR A 260 -18.21 15.99 8.00
CA THR A 260 -19.15 17.12 7.98
C THR A 260 -18.77 18.20 6.96
N GLU A 261 -17.48 18.34 6.64
CA GLU A 261 -17.03 19.24 5.56
C GLU A 261 -17.28 18.67 4.15
N HIS A 262 -17.66 17.38 4.04
CA HIS A 262 -17.84 16.67 2.76
C HIS A 262 -19.28 16.69 2.23
N ILE A 263 -20.22 17.35 2.91
CA ILE A 263 -21.62 17.53 2.46
C ILE A 263 -21.81 18.89 1.75
N ALA A 264 -20.84 19.80 1.82
CA ALA A 264 -20.91 21.13 1.20
C ALA A 264 -20.08 21.24 -0.10
N GLU A 265 -20.21 20.28 -1.01
CA GLU A 265 -19.90 20.49 -2.44
C GLU A 265 -21.12 20.06 -3.29
N ASP A 266 -22.32 20.47 -2.87
CA ASP A 266 -23.44 20.63 -3.79
C ASP A 266 -23.44 22.07 -4.32
N GLU A 267 -23.72 22.20 -5.62
CA GLU A 267 -23.96 23.47 -6.34
C GLU A 267 -22.75 24.32 -6.77
N GLN A 268 -21.71 23.76 -7.37
CA GLN A 268 -20.94 24.54 -8.37
C GLN A 268 -20.76 23.82 -9.72
N VAL A 269 -21.82 24.00 -10.53
CA VAL A 269 -21.76 24.31 -11.97
C VAL A 269 -21.35 23.16 -12.92
N ARG A 270 -22.37 22.38 -13.31
CA ARG A 270 -22.45 21.83 -14.68
C ARG A 270 -22.61 22.98 -15.69
N VAL A 271 -21.50 23.63 -16.05
CA VAL A 271 -21.43 24.32 -17.34
C VAL A 271 -20.77 23.35 -18.30
N LEU A 272 -21.60 22.76 -19.16
CA LEU A 272 -21.17 22.04 -20.36
C LEU A 272 -20.43 23.04 -21.27
N ARG A 273 -19.13 23.24 -21.04
CA ARG A 273 -18.25 23.84 -22.05
C ARG A 273 -17.98 22.75 -23.10
N GLN A 274 -18.69 22.82 -24.21
CA GLN A 274 -18.23 22.22 -25.45
C GLN A 274 -16.88 22.88 -25.78
N ARG A 275 -15.79 22.13 -25.66
CA ARG A 275 -14.48 22.53 -26.19
C ARG A 275 -14.07 21.49 -27.23
N GLU A 276 -13.75 21.99 -28.42
CA GLU A 276 -13.15 21.23 -29.51
C GLU A 276 -11.79 20.62 -29.10
N PRO A 277 -11.35 19.54 -29.79
CA PRO A 277 -10.21 18.74 -29.36
C PRO A 277 -8.89 19.37 -29.77
N GLU A 278 -8.49 20.47 -29.13
CA GLU A 278 -7.09 20.87 -29.13
C GLU A 278 -6.33 20.04 -28.09
N LYS A 279 -5.17 19.50 -28.47
CA LYS A 279 -4.25 18.75 -27.61
C LYS A 279 -3.70 19.64 -26.50
N MET A 280 -4.51 20.00 -25.51
CA MET A 280 -4.05 20.67 -24.29
C MET A 280 -3.09 19.73 -23.57
N ARG A 281 -1.81 20.10 -23.51
CA ARG A 281 -0.88 19.54 -22.51
C ARG A 281 -1.42 19.97 -21.15
N PHE A 282 -2.14 19.07 -20.47
CA PHE A 282 -2.51 19.29 -19.08
C PHE A 282 -1.21 19.47 -18.28
N PRO A 283 -1.09 20.52 -17.44
CA PRO A 283 0.06 20.62 -16.54
C PRO A 283 0.13 19.35 -15.69
N SER A 284 1.34 18.88 -15.43
CA SER A 284 1.61 17.71 -14.58
C SER A 284 2.45 18.14 -13.39
N ARG A 285 2.11 17.66 -12.19
CA ARG A 285 2.85 17.92 -10.95
C ARG A 285 3.26 16.59 -10.34
N THR A 286 4.55 16.42 -10.07
CA THR A 286 5.04 15.33 -9.24
C THR A 286 4.74 15.65 -7.78
N LEU A 287 4.14 14.71 -7.06
CA LEU A 287 3.83 14.90 -5.65
C LEU A 287 5.12 15.05 -4.83
N PRO A 288 5.11 15.85 -3.75
CA PRO A 288 6.30 16.12 -2.95
C PRO A 288 6.70 14.95 -2.03
N CYS A 289 6.00 13.83 -2.10
CA CYS A 289 6.24 12.62 -1.31
C CYS A 289 6.35 11.39 -2.21
N LEU A 290 7.09 10.38 -1.73
CA LEU A 290 7.28 9.11 -2.41
C LEU A 290 6.73 7.98 -1.52
N ALA A 291 5.94 7.06 -2.09
CA ALA A 291 5.38 5.95 -1.33
C ALA A 291 6.42 4.86 -1.15
N LEU A 292 6.74 4.50 0.10
CA LEU A 292 7.58 3.34 0.40
C LEU A 292 6.78 2.04 0.38
N ASN A 293 5.55 2.04 0.91
CA ASN A 293 4.71 0.86 0.94
C ASN A 293 3.74 0.85 -0.23
N GLU A 294 2.71 1.70 -0.17
CA GLU A 294 1.62 1.68 -1.14
C GLU A 294 0.94 3.04 -1.34
N VAL A 295 0.27 3.15 -2.48
CA VAL A 295 -0.72 4.18 -2.76
C VAL A 295 -2.09 3.53 -2.89
N PHE A 296 -3.06 4.03 -2.15
CA PHE A 296 -4.47 3.66 -2.28
C PHE A 296 -5.23 4.73 -3.07
N ILE A 297 -6.16 4.28 -3.92
CA ILE A 297 -7.07 5.16 -4.64
C ILE A 297 -8.49 4.61 -4.52
N GLY A 298 -9.42 5.47 -4.13
CA GLY A 298 -10.84 5.12 -4.08
C GLY A 298 -11.70 6.26 -3.56
N GLU A 299 -13.02 6.05 -3.60
CA GLU A 299 -13.99 6.91 -2.91
C GLU A 299 -13.70 6.93 -1.41
N SER A 300 -13.77 8.12 -0.80
CA SER A 300 -13.55 8.37 0.63
C SER A 300 -14.60 7.67 1.49
N LEU A 301 -15.85 7.61 1.01
CA LEU A 301 -16.92 6.88 1.66
C LEU A 301 -16.96 5.42 1.18
N SER A 302 -16.73 4.48 2.09
CA SER A 302 -16.65 3.05 1.79
C SER A 302 -17.92 2.44 1.18
N SER A 303 -19.08 3.07 1.36
CA SER A 303 -20.34 2.64 0.74
C SER A 303 -20.50 3.10 -0.72
N ARG A 304 -19.61 3.96 -1.23
CA ARG A 304 -19.60 4.40 -2.63
C ARG A 304 -18.67 3.51 -3.45
N VAL A 305 -19.15 3.15 -4.64
CA VAL A 305 -18.37 2.35 -5.59
C VAL A 305 -17.40 3.26 -6.32
N SER A 306 -16.10 2.94 -6.23
CA SER A 306 -15.06 3.65 -6.96
C SER A 306 -15.15 3.32 -8.45
N TYR A 307 -15.31 4.35 -9.30
CA TYR A 307 -15.31 4.21 -10.75
C TYR A 307 -14.09 4.91 -11.36
N TYR A 308 -13.28 4.17 -12.12
CA TYR A 308 -12.05 4.71 -12.69
C TYR A 308 -11.66 3.97 -13.97
N GLU A 309 -10.69 4.53 -14.69
CA GLU A 309 -10.07 3.91 -15.84
C GLU A 309 -8.61 3.60 -15.49
N ILE A 310 -8.19 2.35 -15.61
CA ILE A 310 -6.83 1.88 -15.30
C ILE A 310 -6.10 1.46 -16.59
N THR A 311 -4.80 1.69 -16.65
CA THR A 311 -3.91 1.25 -17.73
C THR A 311 -2.59 0.80 -17.11
N THR A 312 -2.08 -0.35 -17.53
CA THR A 312 -0.77 -0.88 -17.10
C THR A 312 0.14 -1.07 -18.31
N ASP A 313 1.37 -1.52 -18.11
CA ASP A 313 2.31 -1.77 -19.21
C ASP A 313 1.77 -2.84 -20.18
N ASP A 314 1.15 -3.88 -19.62
CA ASP A 314 0.67 -5.05 -20.38
C ASP A 314 -0.80 -4.94 -20.81
N THR A 315 -1.55 -3.96 -20.30
CA THR A 315 -3.00 -3.86 -20.51
C THR A 315 -3.44 -2.52 -21.07
N ASN A 316 -4.30 -2.60 -22.08
CA ASN A 316 -5.01 -1.43 -22.59
C ASN A 316 -5.95 -0.86 -21.53
N LYS A 317 -6.33 0.39 -21.75
CA LYS A 317 -7.24 1.13 -20.89
C LYS A 317 -8.55 0.38 -20.61
N GLU A 318 -8.80 0.04 -19.36
CA GLU A 318 -9.99 -0.67 -18.89
C GLU A 318 -10.80 0.19 -17.91
N LYS A 319 -12.13 0.13 -18.04
CA LYS A 319 -13.06 0.75 -17.08
C LYS A 319 -13.29 -0.22 -15.92
N GLN A 320 -13.05 0.24 -14.71
CA GLN A 320 -13.17 -0.56 -13.49
C GLN A 320 -14.13 0.06 -12.48
N LYS A 321 -14.92 -0.81 -11.84
CA LYS A 321 -15.75 -0.47 -10.67
C LYS A 321 -15.41 -1.41 -9.52
N SER A 322 -15.05 -0.86 -8.38
CA SER A 322 -14.51 -1.64 -7.26
C SER A 322 -14.57 -0.85 -5.94
N SER A 323 -14.07 -1.42 -4.84
CA SER A 323 -13.80 -0.73 -3.57
C SER A 323 -12.53 0.14 -3.60
N GLY A 324 -12.02 0.45 -4.79
CA GLY A 324 -10.73 1.11 -5.01
C GLY A 324 -9.62 0.16 -5.44
N VAL A 325 -8.41 0.69 -5.53
CA VAL A 325 -7.21 0.00 -6.00
C VAL A 325 -6.01 0.37 -5.12
N THR A 326 -5.18 -0.61 -4.82
CA THR A 326 -3.89 -0.42 -4.16
C THR A 326 -2.76 -0.65 -5.16
N VAL A 327 -1.69 0.14 -5.06
CA VAL A 327 -0.44 -0.03 -5.82
C VAL A 327 0.71 -0.04 -4.81
N CYS A 328 1.50 -1.10 -4.73
CA CYS A 328 2.55 -1.25 -3.73
C CYS A 328 3.94 -1.55 -4.33
N THR A 329 4.97 -1.24 -3.56
CA THR A 329 6.37 -1.64 -3.82
C THR A 329 6.66 -3.03 -3.26
N GLY A 330 7.88 -3.55 -3.48
CA GLY A 330 8.33 -4.78 -2.82
C GLY A 330 8.36 -4.65 -1.29
N THR A 331 8.58 -3.46 -0.74
CA THR A 331 8.45 -3.21 0.70
C THR A 331 6.99 -3.29 1.15
N GLY A 332 6.06 -2.67 0.43
CA GLY A 332 4.62 -2.73 0.73
C GLY A 332 3.98 -4.09 0.45
N SER A 333 4.65 -4.98 -0.29
CA SER A 333 4.14 -6.30 -0.61
C SER A 333 3.85 -7.17 0.61
N SER A 334 4.54 -6.95 1.75
CA SER A 334 4.29 -7.61 3.03
C SER A 334 3.27 -6.91 3.92
N SER A 335 2.73 -5.76 3.49
CA SER A 335 1.76 -4.95 4.22
C SER A 335 0.34 -5.21 3.69
N TRP A 336 -0.41 -4.15 3.35
CA TRP A 336 -1.80 -4.22 2.93
C TRP A 336 -2.02 -5.18 1.75
N HIS A 337 -1.09 -5.19 0.79
CA HIS A 337 -1.14 -6.09 -0.37
C HIS A 337 -1.17 -7.58 0.01
N PHE A 338 -0.33 -7.99 0.97
CA PHE A 338 -0.34 -9.37 1.48
C PHE A 338 -1.69 -9.69 2.11
N HIS A 339 -2.15 -8.84 3.03
CA HIS A 339 -3.33 -9.13 3.84
C HIS A 339 -4.64 -9.20 3.04
N ILE A 340 -4.79 -8.42 1.96
CA ILE A 340 -6.00 -8.50 1.12
C ILE A 340 -5.98 -9.68 0.12
N ASN A 341 -4.81 -10.22 -0.17
CA ASN A 341 -4.67 -11.29 -1.17
C ASN A 341 -4.37 -12.67 -0.55
N HIS A 342 -3.94 -12.76 0.71
CA HIS A 342 -3.53 -14.03 1.30
C HIS A 342 -4.66 -15.05 1.36
N LEU A 343 -4.29 -16.32 1.19
CA LEU A 343 -5.18 -17.44 1.39
C LEU A 343 -5.05 -17.95 2.83
N SER A 344 -6.19 -18.36 3.38
CA SER A 344 -6.26 -19.18 4.59
C SER A 344 -6.25 -20.66 4.24
N MET A 345 -5.92 -21.49 5.24
CA MET A 345 -6.03 -22.95 5.13
C MET A 345 -7.41 -23.41 4.67
N ASP A 346 -8.47 -22.80 5.20
CA ASP A 346 -9.86 -23.12 4.83
C ASP A 346 -10.17 -22.80 3.37
N SER A 347 -9.61 -21.72 2.82
CA SER A 347 -9.78 -21.40 1.40
C SER A 347 -9.12 -22.44 0.51
N VAL A 348 -7.91 -22.89 0.86
CA VAL A 348 -7.21 -23.95 0.12
C VAL A 348 -8.01 -25.24 0.15
N GLU A 349 -8.50 -25.65 1.33
CA GLU A 349 -9.34 -26.83 1.49
C GLU A 349 -10.62 -26.77 0.64
N LYS A 350 -11.34 -25.64 0.67
CA LYS A 350 -12.54 -25.43 -0.14
C LYS A 350 -12.25 -25.52 -1.64
N ILE A 351 -11.16 -24.90 -2.10
CA ILE A 351 -10.77 -24.94 -3.51
C ILE A 351 -10.42 -26.37 -3.94
N LEU A 352 -9.68 -27.12 -3.12
CA LEU A 352 -9.30 -28.50 -3.44
C LEU A 352 -10.51 -29.45 -3.45
N ASN A 353 -11.46 -29.28 -2.52
CA ASN A 353 -12.73 -30.02 -2.53
C ASN A 353 -13.50 -29.76 -3.84
N ILE A 354 -13.66 -28.49 -4.22
CA ILE A 354 -14.33 -28.12 -5.48
C ILE A 354 -13.57 -28.70 -6.68
N ALA A 355 -12.24 -28.66 -6.67
CA ALA A 355 -11.43 -29.23 -7.76
C ALA A 355 -11.66 -30.74 -7.90
N ASN A 356 -11.73 -31.47 -6.78
CA ASN A 356 -12.07 -32.90 -6.78
C ASN A 356 -13.48 -33.14 -7.35
N ASP A 357 -14.49 -32.40 -6.87
CA ASP A 357 -15.88 -32.54 -7.31
C ASP A 357 -16.07 -32.24 -8.80
N VAL A 358 -15.39 -31.22 -9.33
CA VAL A 358 -15.55 -30.76 -10.72
C VAL A 358 -14.74 -31.60 -11.71
N SER A 359 -13.52 -32.02 -11.34
CA SER A 359 -12.60 -32.70 -12.26
C SER A 359 -12.54 -34.22 -12.08
N GLY A 360 -13.08 -34.76 -10.98
CA GLY A 360 -12.86 -36.15 -10.59
C GLY A 360 -11.44 -36.45 -10.12
N SER A 361 -10.63 -35.42 -9.88
CA SER A 361 -9.30 -35.55 -9.27
C SER A 361 -9.42 -36.03 -7.82
N ASN A 362 -8.31 -36.53 -7.27
CA ASN A 362 -8.23 -36.99 -5.89
C ASN A 362 -7.11 -36.28 -5.13
N PHE A 363 -7.16 -34.95 -5.07
CA PHE A 363 -6.24 -34.16 -4.26
C PHE A 363 -6.45 -34.47 -2.77
N PRO A 364 -5.38 -34.66 -1.97
CA PRO A 364 -5.50 -35.06 -0.57
C PRO A 364 -5.92 -33.90 0.35
N VAL A 365 -7.23 -33.65 0.44
CA VAL A 365 -7.79 -32.49 1.17
C VAL A 365 -7.58 -32.56 2.70
N HIS A 366 -7.46 -33.77 3.24
CA HIS A 366 -7.21 -33.98 4.67
C HIS A 366 -5.71 -33.91 5.04
N ASP A 367 -4.82 -33.85 4.06
CA ASP A 367 -3.39 -33.67 4.30
C ASP A 367 -3.10 -32.22 4.71
N LYS A 368 -2.76 -32.04 5.99
CA LYS A 368 -2.45 -30.73 6.56
C LYS A 368 -1.14 -30.16 5.98
N GLU A 369 -0.12 -30.98 5.77
CA GLU A 369 1.19 -30.54 5.30
C GLU A 369 1.11 -30.05 3.85
N MET A 370 0.38 -30.79 3.00
CA MET A 370 0.14 -30.37 1.61
C MET A 370 -0.62 -29.04 1.54
N LYS A 371 -1.70 -28.89 2.33
CA LYS A 371 -2.46 -27.63 2.39
C LYS A 371 -1.61 -26.46 2.87
N GLU A 372 -0.82 -26.65 3.92
CA GLU A 372 0.12 -25.64 4.41
C GLU A 372 1.15 -25.27 3.35
N LYS A 373 1.69 -26.25 2.62
CA LYS A 373 2.65 -26.00 1.54
C LYS A 373 2.01 -25.20 0.40
N VAL A 374 0.79 -25.53 -0.04
CA VAL A 374 0.07 -24.78 -1.07
C VAL A 374 -0.22 -23.36 -0.61
N MET A 375 -0.76 -23.20 0.59
CA MET A 375 -1.04 -21.89 1.20
C MET A 375 0.22 -21.03 1.28
N ASN A 376 1.31 -21.58 1.84
CA ASN A 376 2.57 -20.87 1.99
C ASN A 376 3.20 -20.54 0.64
N THR A 377 3.14 -21.45 -0.34
CA THR A 377 3.65 -21.18 -1.70
C THR A 377 2.93 -20.02 -2.34
N PHE A 378 1.59 -19.99 -2.27
CA PHE A 378 0.80 -18.88 -2.80
C PHE A 378 1.07 -17.58 -2.04
N ASN A 379 0.99 -17.60 -0.70
CA ASN A 379 1.17 -16.41 0.12
C ASN A 379 2.59 -15.82 -0.01
N ASN A 380 3.61 -16.66 -0.16
CA ASN A 380 4.98 -16.21 -0.41
C ASN A 380 5.13 -15.57 -1.79
N SER A 381 4.35 -15.99 -2.79
CA SER A 381 4.38 -15.39 -4.14
C SER A 381 3.82 -13.97 -4.20
N LEU A 382 3.06 -13.54 -3.19
CA LEU A 382 2.56 -12.16 -3.06
C LEU A 382 3.69 -11.18 -2.67
N ARG A 383 4.79 -11.68 -2.11
CA ARG A 383 5.93 -10.88 -1.69
C ARG A 383 7.01 -10.90 -2.76
N PHE A 384 7.65 -9.76 -2.98
CA PHE A 384 8.74 -9.62 -3.94
C PHE A 384 9.81 -8.69 -3.39
N ASP A 385 11.02 -8.73 -3.95
CA ASP A 385 12.16 -8.05 -3.34
C ASP A 385 11.94 -6.53 -3.32
N PRO A 386 12.11 -5.86 -2.17
CA PRO A 386 12.06 -4.40 -2.04
C PRO A 386 12.91 -3.61 -3.03
N SER A 387 13.96 -4.22 -3.59
CA SER A 387 14.93 -3.62 -4.50
C SER A 387 14.50 -3.69 -5.96
N GLU A 388 13.51 -4.54 -6.28
CA GLU A 388 13.01 -4.71 -7.64
C GLU A 388 12.21 -3.48 -8.12
N PRO A 389 12.56 -2.87 -9.27
CA PRO A 389 11.88 -1.68 -9.79
C PRO A 389 10.56 -2.04 -10.49
N ARG A 390 9.65 -2.69 -9.76
CA ARG A 390 8.28 -3.00 -10.18
C ARG A 390 7.30 -2.73 -9.05
N MET A 391 6.04 -2.50 -9.42
CA MET A 391 4.93 -2.37 -8.50
C MET A 391 4.00 -3.56 -8.67
N ALA A 392 3.30 -3.93 -7.60
CA ALA A 392 2.12 -4.78 -7.69
C ALA A 392 0.87 -3.92 -7.50
N TYR A 393 -0.20 -4.20 -8.23
CA TYR A 393 -1.50 -3.56 -8.01
C TYR A 393 -2.57 -4.59 -7.65
N THR A 394 -3.58 -4.16 -6.90
CA THR A 394 -4.73 -4.99 -6.54
C THR A 394 -6.01 -4.16 -6.61
N ILE A 395 -6.92 -4.58 -7.47
CA ILE A 395 -8.29 -4.07 -7.57
C ILE A 395 -9.10 -4.73 -6.47
N ARG A 396 -9.60 -3.95 -5.51
CA ARG A 396 -10.34 -4.44 -4.34
C ARG A 396 -11.81 -4.64 -4.66
N ASP A 397 -12.35 -5.83 -4.41
CA ASP A 397 -13.78 -6.16 -4.59
C ASP A 397 -14.33 -5.72 -5.97
N PRO A 398 -13.75 -6.21 -7.09
CA PRO A 398 -14.18 -5.82 -8.43
C PRO A 398 -15.66 -6.19 -8.68
N ILE A 399 -16.42 -5.26 -9.25
CA ILE A 399 -17.76 -5.57 -9.76
C ILE A 399 -17.63 -6.29 -11.10
N ARG A 400 -18.07 -7.54 -11.15
CA ARG A 400 -18.07 -8.36 -12.37
C ARG A 400 -19.49 -8.49 -12.93
N ASN A 401 -19.73 -7.92 -14.11
CA ASN A 401 -21.01 -8.06 -14.83
C ASN A 401 -20.80 -7.93 -16.36
N ALA A 402 -21.90 -7.82 -17.12
CA ALA A 402 -21.83 -7.73 -18.58
C ALA A 402 -21.08 -6.48 -19.10
N VAL A 403 -21.00 -5.42 -18.29
CA VAL A 403 -20.40 -4.12 -18.65
C VAL A 403 -18.99 -3.97 -18.07
N PHE A 404 -18.80 -4.41 -16.83
CA PHE A 404 -17.52 -4.37 -16.12
C PHE A 404 -16.92 -5.77 -16.08
N LYS A 405 -15.95 -5.97 -16.97
CA LYS A 405 -15.08 -7.14 -16.90
C LYS A 405 -13.96 -6.78 -15.93
N ALA A 406 -13.59 -7.73 -15.08
CA ALA A 406 -12.39 -7.63 -14.26
C ALA A 406 -11.51 -8.80 -14.66
N GLY A 407 -10.90 -8.67 -15.85
CA GLY A 407 -10.13 -9.73 -16.48
C GLY A 407 -8.97 -10.18 -15.59
N SER A 408 -8.28 -9.21 -14.97
CA SER A 408 -7.34 -9.45 -13.88
C SER A 408 -7.67 -8.55 -12.69
N THR A 409 -7.55 -9.08 -11.48
CA THR A 409 -7.73 -8.34 -10.22
C THR A 409 -6.44 -7.78 -9.64
N GLY A 410 -5.33 -8.04 -10.31
CA GLY A 410 -4.03 -7.53 -9.91
C GLY A 410 -2.95 -7.98 -10.87
N GLY A 411 -1.73 -7.55 -10.60
CA GLY A 411 -0.59 -7.89 -11.44
C GLY A 411 0.60 -7.03 -11.10
N PHE A 412 1.67 -7.24 -11.85
CA PHE A 412 2.88 -6.44 -11.76
C PHE A 412 2.94 -5.43 -12.90
N SER A 413 3.47 -4.25 -12.65
CA SER A 413 3.68 -3.21 -13.66
C SER A 413 4.81 -2.29 -13.23
N LYS A 414 5.54 -1.70 -14.18
CA LYS A 414 6.51 -0.61 -13.93
C LYS A 414 5.84 0.75 -14.01
N LYS A 415 4.78 0.87 -14.81
CA LYS A 415 3.95 2.06 -14.91
C LYS A 415 2.47 1.73 -14.79
N ILE A 416 1.75 2.53 -14.02
CA ILE A 416 0.30 2.43 -13.91
C ILE A 416 -0.28 3.82 -14.08
N ILE A 417 -1.34 3.95 -14.88
CA ILE A 417 -2.05 5.21 -15.08
C ILE A 417 -3.50 5.00 -14.69
N ILE A 418 -4.00 5.83 -13.77
CA ILE A 418 -5.39 5.78 -13.32
C ILE A 418 -6.02 7.14 -13.56
N ARG A 419 -7.17 7.14 -14.24
CA ARG A 419 -8.05 8.32 -14.37
C ARG A 419 -9.27 8.13 -13.50
N SER A 420 -9.52 9.09 -12.62
CA SER A 420 -10.69 9.11 -11.76
C SER A 420 -11.96 9.44 -12.54
N ARG A 421 -13.04 8.72 -12.20
CA ARG A 421 -14.44 9.03 -12.52
C ARG A 421 -15.29 9.10 -11.23
N MET A 422 -14.62 9.36 -10.11
CA MET A 422 -15.18 9.37 -8.76
C MET A 422 -15.55 10.79 -8.34
N TRP A 423 -16.44 10.93 -7.36
CA TRP A 423 -16.94 12.24 -6.94
C TRP A 423 -16.23 12.79 -5.72
N ASP A 424 -16.00 11.92 -4.73
CA ASP A 424 -15.30 12.24 -3.49
C ASP A 424 -14.25 11.16 -3.25
N ALA A 425 -13.19 11.21 -4.04
CA ALA A 425 -12.12 10.23 -4.00
C ALA A 425 -10.82 10.84 -3.49
N CYS A 426 -10.03 9.99 -2.86
CA CYS A 426 -8.70 10.32 -2.40
C CYS A 426 -7.66 9.39 -3.05
N LEU A 427 -6.46 9.93 -3.19
CA LEU A 427 -5.23 9.21 -3.41
C LEU A 427 -4.43 9.31 -2.11
N VAL A 428 -4.16 8.18 -1.45
CA VAL A 428 -3.52 8.14 -0.14
C VAL A 428 -2.17 7.44 -0.24
N VAL A 429 -1.11 8.13 0.15
CA VAL A 429 0.29 7.64 0.14
C VAL A 429 0.65 7.13 1.53
N ASP A 430 1.03 5.86 1.64
CA ASP A 430 1.49 5.17 2.87
C ASP A 430 0.57 5.38 4.09
N GLY A 431 -0.72 5.59 3.86
CA GLY A 431 -1.71 5.88 4.91
C GLY A 431 -1.53 7.23 5.62
N GLY A 432 -0.60 8.08 5.16
CA GLY A 432 -0.25 9.34 5.81
C GLY A 432 -0.81 10.57 5.10
N MET A 433 -0.47 10.73 3.81
CA MET A 433 -0.81 11.91 3.02
C MET A 433 -1.94 11.58 2.05
N SER A 434 -3.02 12.37 2.09
CA SER A 434 -4.19 12.23 1.23
C SER A 434 -4.28 13.41 0.25
N PHE A 435 -4.56 13.11 -1.02
CA PHE A 435 -4.73 14.07 -2.10
C PHE A 435 -6.12 13.91 -2.72
N LYS A 436 -6.80 15.03 -3.02
CA LYS A 436 -8.09 14.98 -3.75
C LYS A 436 -7.89 14.32 -5.12
N PHE A 437 -8.76 13.37 -5.45
CA PHE A 437 -8.66 12.55 -6.67
C PHE A 437 -10.02 12.37 -7.36
N ASN A 438 -10.79 13.45 -7.45
CA ASN A 438 -12.13 13.47 -8.04
C ASN A 438 -12.11 13.41 -9.58
N ASP A 439 -13.30 13.38 -10.21
CA ASP A 439 -13.48 13.18 -11.65
C ASP A 439 -12.59 14.08 -12.50
N GLY A 440 -11.90 13.44 -13.46
CA GLY A 440 -10.96 14.11 -14.35
C GLY A 440 -9.54 14.26 -13.80
N ALA A 441 -9.27 13.92 -12.53
CA ALA A 441 -7.91 13.73 -12.03
C ALA A 441 -7.27 12.48 -12.67
N VAL A 442 -5.97 12.55 -12.94
CA VAL A 442 -5.19 11.45 -13.50
C VAL A 442 -3.89 11.32 -12.71
N ALA A 443 -3.61 10.12 -12.20
CA ALA A 443 -2.36 9.80 -11.53
C ALA A 443 -1.56 8.80 -12.36
N THR A 444 -0.27 9.07 -12.51
CA THR A 444 0.73 8.16 -13.07
C THR A 444 1.65 7.71 -11.96
N PHE A 445 1.76 6.38 -11.79
CA PHE A 445 2.61 5.70 -10.82
C PHE A 445 3.79 5.10 -11.54
N GLU A 446 4.99 5.44 -11.10
CA GLU A 446 6.24 4.95 -11.68
C GLU A 446 7.27 4.71 -10.57
N ILE A 447 8.12 3.70 -10.74
CA ILE A 447 9.34 3.57 -9.93
C ILE A 447 10.48 4.18 -10.71
N ALA A 448 11.11 5.20 -10.13
CA ALA A 448 12.35 5.74 -10.64
C ALA A 448 13.51 5.20 -9.79
N GLU A 449 14.51 4.57 -10.41
CA GLU A 449 15.61 3.93 -9.68
C GLU A 449 16.39 4.93 -8.80
N ASN A 450 16.47 6.19 -9.24
CA ASN A 450 17.10 7.28 -8.50
C ASN A 450 16.29 7.75 -7.27
N ASN A 451 15.10 7.20 -7.03
CA ASN A 451 14.25 7.45 -5.87
C ASN A 451 14.35 6.34 -4.81
N ALA A 452 15.14 5.29 -5.01
CA ALA A 452 15.28 4.23 -4.03
C ALA A 452 15.83 4.73 -2.69
N LEU A 453 15.19 4.35 -1.60
CA LEU A 453 15.57 4.69 -0.24
C LEU A 453 16.73 3.80 0.21
N ARG A 454 17.83 4.41 0.64
CA ARG A 454 18.98 3.69 1.19
C ARG A 454 18.70 3.27 2.63
N THR A 455 18.79 1.98 2.91
CA THR A 455 18.56 1.37 4.23
C THR A 455 19.66 0.36 4.55
N VAL A 456 19.67 -0.17 5.77
CA VAL A 456 20.64 -1.20 6.19
C VAL A 456 19.97 -2.55 6.37
N THR A 457 20.73 -3.62 6.21
CA THR A 457 20.36 -4.98 6.58
C THR A 457 21.44 -5.56 7.48
N PHE A 458 21.02 -6.30 8.50
CA PHE A 458 21.91 -7.16 9.26
C PHE A 458 21.60 -8.59 8.85
N ASP A 459 22.57 -9.19 8.19
CA ASP A 459 22.57 -10.56 7.68
C ASP A 459 22.35 -11.58 8.80
#